data_AF-A0A7D6VZS9-F1
#
_entry.id   AF-A0A7D6VZS9-F1
#
_cell.length_a   1.000
_cell.length_b   1.000
_cell.length_c   1.000
_cell.angle_alpha   90.00
_cell.angle_beta   90.00
_cell.angle_gamma   90.00
#
_symmetry.space_group_name_H-M   'P 1'
#
loop_
_entity.id
_entity.type
_entity.pdbx_description
1 polymer ?
#
loop_
_entity_poly.entity_id
_entity_poly.type
_entity_poly.pdbx_seq_one_letter_code
_entity_poly.pdbx_strand_id
1 'polypeptide(L)' 'MNNNLEKLLAEYKEEKRCLEMGIEWLVEKDYAIGKLEKVNIIIADLEKLLL' A
#
# COMPACT_ATOMS: atom_id res chain seq x y z
N MET A 1 21.13 -4.62 1.80
CA MET A 1 19.88 -4.71 2.56
C MET A 1 18.89 -3.63 2.15
N ASN A 2 19.31 -2.35 2.07
CA ASN A 2 18.45 -1.23 1.63
C ASN A 2 17.76 -1.45 0.28
N ASN A 3 18.46 -1.93 -0.75
CA ASN A 3 17.84 -2.15 -2.07
C ASN A 3 16.59 -3.07 -2.07
N ASN A 4 16.55 -4.08 -1.21
CA ASN A 4 15.39 -4.99 -1.15
C ASN A 4 14.20 -4.32 -0.43
N LEU A 5 14.48 -3.51 0.59
CA LEU A 5 13.48 -2.74 1.32
C LEU A 5 12.90 -1.61 0.46
N GLU A 6 13.76 -0.90 -0.29
CA GLU A 6 13.33 0.14 -1.24
C GLU A 6 12.48 -0.44 -2.36
N LYS A 7 12.86 -1.62 -2.88
CA LYS A 7 12.06 -2.33 -3.88
C LYS A 7 10.70 -2.75 -3.30
N LEU A 8 10.67 -3.32 -2.10
CA LEU A 8 9.43 -3.71 -1.43
C LEU A 8 8.52 -2.50 -1.17
N LEU A 9 9.09 -1.36 -0.76
CA LEU A 9 8.35 -0.11 -0.59
C LEU A 9 7.75 0.36 -1.92
N ALA A 10 8.49 0.28 -3.03
CA ALA A 10 7.99 0.62 -4.35
C ALA A 10 6.82 -0.31 -4.78
N GLU A 11 6.93 -1.60 -4.51
CA GLU A 11 5.88 -2.60 -4.79
C GLU A 11 4.58 -2.26 -4.04
N TYR A 12 4.66 -1.97 -2.73
CA TYR A 12 3.48 -1.59 -1.95
C TYR A 12 2.89 -0.22 -2.36
N LYS A 13 3.72 0.73 -2.78
CA LYS A 13 3.24 2.01 -3.33
C LYS A 13 2.47 1.82 -4.63
N GLU A 14 2.89 0.88 -5.48
CA GLU A 14 2.15 0.54 -6.70
C GLU A 14 0.87 -0.24 -6.39
N GLU A 15 0.88 -1.15 -5.41
CA GLU A 15 -0.33 -1.85 -4.95
C GLU A 15 -1.37 -0.85 -4.42
N LYS A 16 -0.94 0.12 -3.60
CA LYS A 16 -1.79 1.22 -3.12
C LYS A 16 -2.46 1.95 -4.29
N ARG A 17 -1.67 2.35 -5.28
CA ARG A 17 -2.17 3.07 -6.47
C ARG A 17 -3.23 2.25 -7.21
N CYS A 18 -2.99 0.95 -7.40
CA CYS A 18 -3.94 0.04 -8.04
C CYS A 18 -5.25 -0.10 -7.24
N LEU A 19 -5.16 -0.24 -5.91
CA LEU A 19 -6.32 -0.33 -5.03
C LEU A 19 -7.16 0.95 -5.07
N GLU A 20 -6.52 2.12 -4.99
CA GLU A 20 -7.19 3.41 -5.06
C GLU A 20 -7.96 3.57 -6.39
N MET A 21 -7.37 3.16 -7.51
CA MET A 21 -8.05 3.17 -8.82
C MET A 21 -9.27 2.25 -8.85
N GLY A 22 -9.18 1.05 -8.25
CA GLY A 22 -10.26 0.06 -8.28
C GLY A 22 -11.40 0.34 -7.30
N ILE A 23 -11.12 0.97 -6.15
CA ILE A 23 -12.09 1.22 -5.08
C ILE A 23 -13.26 2.09 -5.54
N GLU A 24 -13.01 3.04 -6.45
CA GLU A 24 -14.07 3.91 -6.96
C GLU A 24 -15.17 3.15 -7.71
N TRP A 25 -14.85 1.98 -8.25
CA TRP A 25 -15.70 1.16 -9.12
C TRP A 25 -16.52 0.15 -8.32
N LEU A 26 -16.27 0.01 -7.02
CA LEU A 26 -16.95 -0.94 -6.14
C LEU A 26 -18.25 -0.36 -5.56
N VAL A 27 -19.31 -1.17 -5.59
CA VAL A 27 -20.60 -0.85 -4.96
C VAL A 27 -20.47 -0.88 -3.43
N GLU A 28 -19.73 -1.83 -2.88
CA GLU A 28 -19.40 -1.92 -1.46
C GLU A 28 -17.90 -1.69 -1.24
N LYS A 29 -17.56 -0.66 -0.45
CA LYS A 29 -16.18 -0.16 -0.34
C LYS A 29 -15.50 -0.56 0.96
N ASP A 30 -16.25 -0.92 2.00
CA ASP A 30 -15.71 -1.14 3.36
C ASP A 30 -14.56 -2.16 3.39
N TYR A 31 -14.74 -3.29 2.71
CA TYR A 31 -13.69 -4.31 2.63
C TYR A 31 -12.44 -3.81 1.89
N ALA A 32 -12.62 -3.06 0.80
CA ALA A 32 -11.53 -2.55 -0.01
C ALA A 32 -10.79 -1.39 0.69
N ILE A 33 -11.51 -0.54 1.42
CA ILE A 33 -10.95 0.49 2.30
C ILE A 33 -10.11 -0.17 3.40
N GLY A 34 -10.62 -1.22 4.06
CA GLY A 34 -9.85 -1.94 5.07
C GLY A 34 -8.59 -2.63 4.53
N LYS A 35 -8.58 -3.00 3.24
CA LYS A 35 -7.37 -3.49 2.56
C LYS A 35 -6.37 -2.35 2.29
N LEU A 36 -6.87 -1.21 1.80
CA LEU A 36 -6.06 -0.02 1.55
C LEU A 36 -5.40 0.50 2.84
N GLU A 37 -6.11 0.49 3.96
CA GLU A 37 -5.56 0.85 5.28
C GLU A 37 -4.37 -0.03 5.67
N LYS A 38 -4.46 -1.35 5.45
CA LYS A 38 -3.35 -2.28 5.73
C LYS A 38 -2.12 -1.97 4.87
N VAL A 39 -2.33 -1.70 3.58
CA VAL A 39 -1.24 -1.31 2.67
C VAL A 39 -0.59 0.00 3.14
N ASN A 40 -1.37 1.00 3.55
CA ASN A 40 -0.84 2.25 4.09
C ASN A 40 -0.01 2.05 5.37
N ILE A 41 -0.43 1.16 6.27
CA ILE A 41 0.34 0.82 7.48
C ILE A 41 1.69 0.19 7.11
N ILE A 42 1.69 -0.77 6.18
CA ILE A 42 2.91 -1.45 5.73
C ILE A 42 3.88 -0.45 5.09
N ILE A 43 3.39 0.45 4.23
CA ILE A 43 4.20 1.53 3.63
C ILE A 43 4.85 2.38 4.72
N ALA A 44 4.06 2.84 5.71
CA ALA A 44 4.57 3.68 6.79
C ALA A 44 5.64 2.98 7.63
N ASP A 45 5.50 1.68 7.88
CA ASP A 45 6.51 0.91 8.62
C ASP A 45 7.77 0.67 7.79
N LEU A 46 7.65 0.41 6.49
CA LEU A 46 8.80 0.30 5.58
C LEU A 46 9.56 1.62 5.46
N GLU A 47 8.86 2.76 5.41
CA GLU A 47 9.49 4.09 5.38
C GLU A 47 10.27 4.38 6.67
N LYS A 48 9.76 3.97 7.84
CA LYS A 48 10.50 4.11 9.11
C LYS A 48 11.78 3.27 9.15
N LEU A 49 11.82 2.13 8.48
CA LEU A 49 12.99 1.26 8.43
C LEU A 49 14.09 1.77 7.49
N LEU A 50 13.77 2.77 6.65
CA LEU A 50 14.70 3.41 5.71
C LEU A 50 15.23 4.76 6.22
N LEU A 51 14.72 5.25 7.35
CA LEU A 51 15.23 6.42 8.09
C LEU A 51 16.47 6.05 8.92
#